data_AF-A0A1B8NUZ8-F1
#
_entry.id   AF-A0A1B8NUZ8-F1
#
_cell.length_a   1.000
_cell.length_b   1.000
_cell.length_c   1.000
_cell.angle_alpha   90.00
_cell.angle_beta   90.00
_cell.angle_gamma   90.00
#
_symmetry.space_group_name_H-M   'P 1'
#
loop_
_entity.id
_entity.type
_entity.pdbx_description
1 polymer ?
#
loop_
_entity_poly.entity_id
_entity_poly.type
_entity_poly.pdbx_seq_one_letter_code
_entity_poly.pdbx_strand_id
1 'polypeptide(L)' 'MTNIRKVAELADVSVATVSRTLKTPDIVSPETRDRVLAAVEQAGYRRT' A
#
# COMPACT_ATOMS: atom_id res chain seq x y z
N MET A 1 -7.28 1.39 14.58
CA MET A 1 -6.80 0.19 13.85
C MET A 1 -6.44 0.59 12.44
N THR A 2 -5.15 0.79 12.17
CA THR A 2 -4.63 1.11 10.84
C THR A 2 -4.66 -0.16 10.00
N ASN A 3 -5.77 -0.37 9.29
CA ASN A 3 -5.97 -1.58 8.49
C ASN A 3 -5.41 -1.37 7.08
N ILE A 4 -4.83 -2.41 6.51
CA ILE A 4 -4.34 -2.44 5.12
C ILE A 4 -5.41 -2.04 4.10
N ARG A 5 -6.70 -2.15 4.46
CA ARG A 5 -7.84 -1.62 3.68
C ARG A 5 -7.79 -0.11 3.53
N LYS A 6 -7.45 0.64 4.59
CA LYS A 6 -7.36 2.10 4.55
C LYS A 6 -6.24 2.56 3.61
N VAL A 7 -5.12 1.85 3.63
CA VAL A 7 -4.00 2.07 2.69
C VAL A 7 -4.45 1.79 1.26
N ALA A 8 -5.19 0.70 1.04
CA ALA A 8 -5.72 0.34 -0.27
C ALA A 8 -6.68 1.41 -0.82
N GLU A 9 -7.59 1.92 0.01
CA GLU A 9 -8.48 3.03 -0.34
C GLU A 9 -7.72 4.33 -0.64
N LEU A 10 -6.73 4.69 0.17
CA LEU A 10 -5.92 5.91 -0.03
C LEU A 10 -5.05 5.84 -1.28
N ALA A 11 -4.53 4.67 -1.62
CA ALA A 11 -3.71 4.46 -2.81
C ALA A 11 -4.53 4.20 -4.09
N ASP A 12 -5.86 4.13 -3.99
CA ASP A 12 -6.76 3.74 -5.07
C ASP A 12 -6.37 2.39 -5.70
N VAL A 13 -6.17 1.38 -4.85
CA VAL A 13 -5.83 0.02 -5.26
C VAL A 13 -6.57 -1.02 -4.43
N SER A 14 -6.52 -2.28 -4.88
CA SER A 14 -7.03 -3.40 -4.10
C SER A 14 -6.09 -3.78 -2.95
N VAL A 15 -6.64 -4.34 -1.87
CA VAL A 15 -5.85 -4.91 -0.75
C VAL A 15 -4.83 -5.95 -1.25
N ALA A 16 -5.19 -6.72 -2.28
CA ALA A 16 -4.29 -7.66 -2.93
C ALA A 16 -3.06 -6.96 -3.55
N THR A 17 -3.24 -5.77 -4.13
CA THR A 17 -2.16 -4.96 -4.69
C THR A 17 -1.25 -4.43 -3.59
N VAL A 18 -1.81 -3.97 -2.45
CA VAL A 18 -0.99 -3.57 -1.29
C VAL A 18 -0.18 -4.76 -0.77
N SER A 19 -0.80 -5.93 -0.65
CA SER A 19 -0.12 -7.18 -0.25
C SER A 19 1.00 -7.57 -1.22
N ARG A 20 0.75 -7.50 -2.53
CA ARG A 20 1.77 -7.72 -3.57
C ARG A 20 2.87 -6.68 -3.50
N THR A 21 2.55 -5.41 -3.27
CA THR A 21 3.54 -4.34 -3.15
C THR A 21 4.49 -4.58 -1.96
N LEU A 22 3.96 -5.12 -0.85
CA LEU A 22 4.77 -5.46 0.33
C LEU A 22 5.55 -6.77 0.18
N LYS A 23 4.98 -7.78 -0.50
CA LYS A 23 5.56 -9.14 -0.60
C LYS A 23 6.43 -9.34 -1.84
N THR A 24 6.09 -8.67 -2.94
CA THR A 24 6.68 -8.86 -4.27
C THR A 24 6.56 -7.55 -5.07
N PRO A 25 7.29 -6.50 -4.69
CA PRO A 25 7.16 -5.18 -5.31
C PRO A 25 7.49 -5.15 -6.81
N ASP A 26 8.29 -6.10 -7.30
CA ASP A 26 8.75 -6.16 -8.71
C ASP A 26 7.63 -6.44 -9.73
N ILE A 27 6.52 -7.05 -9.28
CA ILE A 27 5.37 -7.32 -10.16
C ILE A 27 4.36 -6.17 -10.21
N VAL A 28 4.64 -5.07 -9.49
CA VAL A 28 3.78 -3.89 -9.41
C VAL A 28 4.49 -2.76 -10.13
N SER A 29 3.78 -2.02 -10.98
CA SER A 29 4.35 -0.87 -11.67
C SER A 29 4.93 0.13 -10.66
N PRO A 30 6.10 0.74 -10.94
CA PRO A 30 6.77 1.65 -10.01
C PRO A 30 5.87 2.81 -9.57
N GLU A 31 5.05 3.35 -10.48
CA GLU A 31 4.06 4.38 -10.17
C GLU A 31 3.04 3.92 -9.11
N THR A 32 2.54 2.68 -9.21
CA THR A 32 1.59 2.14 -8.24
C THR A 32 2.27 1.83 -6.91
N ARG A 33 3.52 1.39 -6.93
CA ARG A 33 4.32 1.20 -5.72
C ARG A 33 4.48 2.51 -4.96
N ASP A 34 4.82 3.61 -5.64
CA ASP A 34 5.02 4.91 -5.00
C ASP A 34 3.72 5.46 -4.41
N ARG A 35 2.58 5.30 -5.10
CA ARG A 35 1.25 5.64 -4.54
C ARG A 35 0.94 4.84 -3.27
N VAL A 36 1.20 3.53 -3.29
CA VAL A 36 0.98 2.67 -2.12
C VAL A 36 1.89 3.06 -0.96
N LEU A 37 3.16 3.35 -1.21
CA LEU A 37 4.09 3.81 -0.17
C LEU A 37 3.67 5.15 0.43
N ALA A 38 3.24 6.11 -0.39
CA ALA A 38 2.69 7.38 0.07
C ALA A 38 1.42 7.20 0.92
N ALA A 39 0.55 6.27 0.52
CA ALA A 39 -0.66 5.94 1.29
C ALA A 39 -0.35 5.21 2.60
N VAL A 40 0.69 4.37 2.65
CA VAL A 40 1.17 3.72 3.88
C VAL A 40 1.65 4.76 4.89
N GLU A 41 2.44 5.74 4.44
CA GLU A 41 2.91 6.88 5.24
C GLU A 41 1.72 7.75 5.73
N GLN A 42 0.81 8.14 4.83
CA GLN A 42 -0.37 8.93 5.17
C GLN A 42 -1.33 8.22 6.12
N ALA A 43 -1.50 6.90 5.95
CA ALA A 43 -2.33 6.12 6.85
C ALA A 43 -1.72 6.01 8.26
N GLY A 44 -0.44 6.37 8.45
CA GLY A 44 0.27 6.16 9.70
C GLY A 44 0.43 4.67 9.99
N TYR A 45 0.58 3.84 8.95
CA TYR A 45 0.81 2.40 9.09
C TYR A 45 2.24 2.16 9.61
N ARG A 46 2.45 2.45 10.89
CA ARG A 46 3.63 2.00 11.63
C ARG A 46 3.40 0.57 12.07
N ARG A 47 4.21 -0.35 11.52
CA ARG A 47 4.58 -1.58 12.22
C ARG A 47 5.36 -1.13 13.47
N THR A 48 4.66 -0.90 14.57
CA THR A 48 5.29 -1.05 15.90
C THR A 48 5.26 -2.52 16.25
#